data_AF-A0A940QN02-F1
#
_entry.id   AF-A0A940QN02-F1
#
_cell.length_a   1.000
_cell.length_b   1.000
_cell.length_c   1.000
_cell.angle_alpha   90.00
_cell.angle_beta   90.00
_cell.angle_gamma   90.00
#
_symmetry.space_group_name_H-M   'P 1'
#
loop_
_entity.id
_entity.type
_entity.pdbx_description
1 polymer ?
#
loop_
_entity_poly.entity_id
_entity_poly.type
_entity_poly.pdbx_seq_one_letter_code
_entity_poly.pdbx_strand_id
1 'polypeptide(L)' 'KKSDFGYLAGKVLVLIPENDMFDKADSQKLVDIFTDPVVKQTYGGHMGLVMRPDLYLPEIEQFLSERF' A
#
# COMPACT_ATOMS: atom_id res chain seq x y z
N LYS A 1 11.88 14.24 5.18
CA LYS A 1 12.37 14.15 3.78
C LYS A 1 12.50 12.66 3.40
N LYS A 2 12.45 12.28 2.11
CA LYS A 2 12.60 10.86 1.67
C LYS A 2 13.77 10.11 2.35
N SER A 3 14.85 10.82 2.67
CA SER A 3 16.01 10.34 3.44
C SER A 3 15.66 9.71 4.79
N ASP A 4 14.63 10.22 5.47
CA ASP A 4 14.29 9.84 6.84
C ASP A 4 13.72 8.42 6.89
N PHE A 5 13.20 7.92 5.77
CA PHE A 5 12.66 6.57 5.61
C PHE A 5 13.54 5.69 4.70
N GLY A 6 14.78 6.08 4.43
CA GLY A 6 15.67 5.32 3.54
C GLY A 6 15.89 3.87 3.98
N TYR A 7 15.84 3.59 5.29
CA TYR A 7 15.96 2.23 5.85
C TYR A 7 14.75 1.32 5.52
N LEU A 8 13.64 1.89 5.06
CA LEU A 8 12.44 1.19 4.60
C LEU A 8 12.42 0.94 3.09
N ALA A 9 13.52 1.24 2.38
CA ALA A 9 13.59 1.04 0.94
C ALA A 9 13.21 -0.40 0.54
N GLY A 10 12.23 -0.55 -0.36
CA GLY A 10 11.74 -1.85 -0.82
C GLY A 10 10.92 -2.64 0.21
N LYS A 11 10.65 -2.07 1.39
CA LYS A 11 10.02 -2.74 2.56
C LYS A 11 8.66 -2.15 2.95
N VAL A 12 8.07 -1.35 2.06
CA VAL A 12 6.75 -0.77 2.28
C VAL A 12 5.80 -1.22 1.18
N LEU A 13 4.67 -1.78 1.58
CA LEU A 13 3.53 -2.08 0.71
C LEU A 13 2.49 -0.98 0.88
N VAL A 14 2.09 -0.36 -0.23
CA VAL A 14 0.99 0.62 -0.28
C VAL A 14 -0.17 0.01 -1.05
N LEU A 15 -1.29 -0.18 -0.36
CA LEU A 15 -2.54 -0.67 -0.93
C LEU A 15 -3.45 0.52 -1.21
N ILE A 16 -3.81 0.72 -2.47
CA ILE A 16 -4.69 1.81 -2.91
C ILE A 16 -6.04 1.18 -3.29
N PRO A 17 -7.14 1.49 -2.61
CA PRO A 17 -8.45 0.99 -2.99
C PRO A 17 -8.95 1.65 -4.28
N GLU A 18 -9.67 0.91 -5.12
CA GLU A 18 -10.25 1.42 -6.37
C GLU A 18 -11.21 2.61 -6.16
N ASN A 19 -12.02 2.54 -5.09
CA ASN A 19 -13.08 3.49 -4.76
C ASN A 19 -12.95 3.96 -3.31
N ASP A 20 -11.81 4.56 -2.97
CA ASP A 20 -11.59 5.14 -1.64
C ASP A 20 -12.27 6.53 -1.49
N MET A 21 -12.43 6.96 -0.25
CA MET A 21 -12.87 8.31 0.10
C MET A 21 -11.76 9.36 -0.08
N PHE A 22 -10.50 8.93 -0.18
CA PHE A 22 -9.36 9.80 -0.42
C PHE A 22 -9.14 10.07 -1.90
N ASP A 23 -8.70 11.27 -2.22
CA ASP A 23 -8.34 11.63 -3.58
C ASP A 23 -7.13 10.83 -4.05
N LYS A 24 -7.11 10.51 -5.35
CA LYS A 24 -5.96 9.85 -5.99
C LYS A 24 -4.67 10.64 -5.82
N ALA A 25 -4.76 11.97 -5.76
CA ALA A 25 -3.62 12.85 -5.53
C ALA A 25 -3.00 12.65 -4.13
N ASP A 26 -3.82 12.39 -3.11
CA ASP A 26 -3.33 12.14 -1.76
C ASP A 26 -2.74 10.73 -1.62
N SER A 27 -3.35 9.75 -2.29
CA SER A 27 -2.76 8.40 -2.42
C SER A 27 -1.38 8.46 -3.10
N GLN A 28 -1.21 9.29 -4.13
CA GLN A 28 0.08 9.48 -4.78
C GLN A 28 1.11 10.13 -3.84
N LYS A 29 0.72 11.13 -3.04
CA LYS A 29 1.61 11.72 -2.04
C LYS A 29 2.09 10.67 -1.03
N LEU A 30 1.23 9.73 -0.63
CA LEU A 30 1.62 8.64 0.27
C LEU A 30 2.70 7.74 -0.36
N VAL A 31 2.53 7.36 -1.62
CA VAL A 31 3.54 6.61 -2.39
C VAL A 31 4.87 7.38 -2.45
N ASP A 32 4.79 8.69 -2.71
CA ASP A 32 5.97 9.54 -2.89
C ASP A 32 6.75 9.79 -1.59
N ILE A 33 6.20 9.49 -0.41
CA ILE A 33 6.93 9.59 0.87
C ILE A 33 7.99 8.48 0.98
N PHE A 34 7.72 7.30 0.44
CA PHE A 34 8.56 6.12 0.58
C PHE A 34 9.60 6.00 -0.54
N THR A 35 10.67 5.28 -0.24
CA THR A 35 11.70 4.92 -1.22
C THR A 35 11.40 3.51 -1.72
N ASP A 36 11.22 3.35 -3.02
CA ASP A 36 10.91 2.05 -3.66
C ASP A 36 9.75 1.27 -2.99
N PRO A 37 8.58 1.87 -2.74
CA PRO A 37 7.44 1.12 -2.23
C PRO A 37 6.89 0.16 -3.28
N VAL A 38 6.34 -0.97 -2.84
CA VAL A 38 5.48 -1.81 -3.67
C VAL A 38 4.08 -1.21 -3.61
N VAL A 39 3.50 -0.88 -4.76
CA VAL A 39 2.16 -0.28 -4.85
C VAL A 39 1.21 -1.26 -5.53
N LYS A 40 0.08 -1.55 -4.88
CA LYS A 40 -0.97 -2.41 -5.42
C LYS A 40 -2.33 -1.72 -5.37
N GLN A 41 -3.09 -1.88 -6.45
CA GLN A 41 -4.51 -1.52 -6.45
C GLN A 41 -5.30 -2.66 -5.80
N THR A 42 -6.31 -2.33 -5.00
CA THR A 42 -7.09 -3.29 -4.22
C THR A 42 -8.58 -3.04 -4.37
N TYR A 43 -9.36 -4.12 -4.21
CA TYR A 43 -10.80 -4.08 -4.40
C TYR A 43 -11.52 -3.23 -3.34
N GLY A 44 -12.56 -2.51 -3.73
CA GLY A 44 -13.45 -1.81 -2.79
C GLY A 44 -12.97 -0.39 -2.45
N GLY A 45 -13.32 0.07 -1.25
CA GLY A 45 -13.06 1.43 -0.77
C GLY A 45 -12.46 1.45 0.62
N HIS A 46 -12.62 2.56 1.34
CA HIS A 46 -12.00 2.78 2.67
C HIS A 46 -12.18 1.61 3.65
N MET A 47 -13.38 1.01 3.67
CA MET A 47 -13.73 -0.10 4.56
C MET A 47 -13.52 -1.48 3.94
N GLY A 48 -12.99 -1.57 2.71
CA GLY A 48 -12.84 -2.82 1.96
C GLY A 48 -11.96 -3.83 2.70
N LEU A 49 -10.85 -3.38 3.28
CA LEU A 49 -9.92 -4.21 4.05
C LEU A 49 -10.60 -4.86 5.26
N VAL A 50 -11.49 -4.14 5.94
CA VAL A 50 -12.20 -4.64 7.13
C VAL A 50 -13.33 -5.60 6.74
N MET A 51 -14.05 -5.28 5.67
CA MET A 51 -15.24 -6.03 5.24
C MET A 51 -14.91 -7.30 4.45
N ARG A 52 -13.78 -7.31 3.74
CA ARG A 52 -13.34 -8.40 2.86
C ARG A 52 -11.83 -8.65 3.00
N PRO A 53 -11.34 -8.95 4.22
CA PRO A 53 -9.90 -9.11 4.46
C PRO A 53 -9.28 -10.23 3.63
N ASP A 54 -10.07 -11.25 3.29
CA ASP A 54 -9.70 -12.37 2.43
C ASP A 54 -9.15 -11.94 1.05
N LEU A 55 -9.60 -10.79 0.53
CA LEU A 55 -9.13 -10.24 -0.75
C LEU A 55 -7.78 -9.50 -0.63
N TYR A 56 -7.34 -9.18 0.58
CA TYR A 56 -6.11 -8.40 0.82
C TYR A 56 -4.99 -9.27 1.38
N LEU A 57 -5.33 -10.30 2.15
CA LEU A 57 -4.37 -11.21 2.77
C LEU A 57 -3.35 -11.80 1.78
N PRO A 58 -3.74 -12.29 0.59
CA PRO A 58 -2.77 -12.86 -0.37
C PRO A 58 -1.71 -11.86 -0.81
N GLU A 59 -2.09 -10.59 -1.03
CA GLU A 59 -1.15 -9.53 -1.43
C GLU A 59 -0.17 -9.20 -0.30
N ILE A 60 -0.65 -9.20 0.95
CA ILE A 60 0.18 -8.97 2.14
C ILE A 60 1.14 -10.14 2.36
N GLU A 61 0.64 -11.38 2.31
CA GLU A 61 1.44 -12.59 2.47
C GLU A 61 2.50 -12.72 1.39
N GLN A 62 2.15 -12.46 0.13
CA GLN A 62 3.10 -12.44 -0.97
C GLN A 62 4.19 -11.40 -0.75
N PHE A 63 3.81 -10.17 -0.39
CA PHE A 63 4.77 -9.10 -0.10
C PHE A 63 5.73 -9.49 1.03
N LEU A 64 5.21 -10.07 2.12
CA LEU A 64 6.05 -10.53 3.22
C LEU A 64 7.02 -11.62 2.76
N SER A 65 6.55 -12.60 1.98
CA SER A 65 7.40 -13.68 1.46
C SER A 65 8.47 -13.23 0.46
N GLU A 66 8.25 -12.14 -0.30
CA GLU A 66 9.20 -11.66 -1.31
C GLU A 66 10.26 -10.72 -0.71
N ARG A 67 9.96 -10.07 0.42
CA ARG A 67 10.78 -8.97 0.96
C ARG A 67 11.43 -9.29 2.31
N PHE A 68 11.05 -10.38 2.98
CA PHE A 68 11.55 -10.82 4.28
C PHE A 68 11.72 -12.35 4.34
#